data_AF-W8BNY3-F1
#
_entry.id   AF-W8BNY3-F1
#
_cell.length_a   1.000
_cell.length_b   1.000
_cell.length_c   1.000
_cell.angle_alpha   90.00
_cell.angle_beta   90.00
_cell.angle_gamma   90.00
#
_symmetry.space_group_name_H-M   'P 1'
#
loop_
_entity.id
_entity.type
_entity.pdbx_description
1 polymer ?
#
loop_
_entity_poly.entity_id
_entity_poly.type
_entity_poly.pdbx_seq_one_letter_code
_entity_poly.pdbx_strand_id
1 'polypeptide(L)'
;GGGGGGVERDRQQRSSSIASNGSASALSGSGLLNSNSGNNNVNHGSNGNLTNIGVGHNNNNHNNSLDKLKMAENCMTHAMPNTLWCSVCNILLCRACAATEEHRTHVVKNKMEAKESLHADISKELLGMQKTLNDVQHLVLKQRDFLLKILESCTTLKTQIETELLNHMPTLEITEIRENLCKARLCLDILDKQTPAEAVKLYTTLHAEKQRLMTKYQEMFLQCKLDDMIRNCGYVFDFELIKQALVQMHNCVLNGGNLDNFGVGSVIGGLNGITAAGSHQNPILLLANYCISQLYSRQMLLLKQQQQQQQ
;
A
#
# COMPACT_ATOMS: atom_id res chain seq x y z
N GLY A 1 59.30 15.04 64.97
CA GLY A 1 58.02 15.10 64.24
C GLY A 1 57.35 13.76 64.43
N GLY A 2 56.20 13.66 65.10
CA GLY A 2 54.88 14.09 64.59
C GLY A 2 54.45 13.07 63.55
N GLY A 3 53.72 11.99 63.89
CA GLY A 3 52.28 11.92 64.19
C GLY A 3 51.54 11.75 62.86
N GLY A 4 50.58 10.84 62.60
CA GLY A 4 49.71 9.97 63.39
C GLY A 4 48.34 9.94 62.68
N GLY A 5 47.66 8.77 62.63
CA GLY A 5 46.22 8.62 62.29
C GLY A 5 45.85 8.74 60.80
N GLY A 6 45.03 7.91 60.15
CA GLY A 6 43.87 7.15 60.64
C GLY A 6 42.66 8.07 60.79
N VAL A 7 41.58 7.84 60.01
CA VAL A 7 40.16 7.84 60.46
C VAL A 7 39.19 7.69 59.27
N GLU A 8 38.17 6.89 59.58
CA GLU A 8 36.96 6.45 58.89
C GLU A 8 35.82 7.51 58.88
N ARG A 9 34.86 7.33 57.96
CA ARG A 9 33.43 7.78 57.98
C ARG A 9 33.13 9.28 57.89
N ASP A 10 32.26 9.67 56.94
CA ASP A 10 30.86 9.97 57.28
C ASP A 10 29.93 10.17 56.07
N ARG A 11 28.64 10.02 56.35
CA ARG A 11 27.48 9.91 55.46
C ARG A 11 26.50 11.04 55.80
N GLN A 12 26.15 11.93 54.86
CA GLN A 12 24.97 12.84 54.92
C GLN A 12 24.80 13.52 53.54
N GLN A 13 23.76 13.24 52.74
CA GLN A 13 22.37 13.76 52.76
C GLN A 13 22.19 15.29 52.70
N ARG A 14 21.36 15.71 51.71
CA ARG A 14 20.72 17.02 51.39
C ARG A 14 21.39 17.79 50.24
N SER A 15 20.74 18.54 49.35
CA SER A 15 19.36 18.65 48.83
C SER A 15 19.43 19.61 47.63
N SER A 16 18.68 19.32 46.55
CA SER A 16 18.03 20.24 45.58
C SER A 16 18.67 21.57 45.14
N SER A 17 18.83 21.76 43.81
CA SER A 17 18.71 23.05 43.08
C SER A 17 18.35 22.71 41.61
N ILE A 18 17.10 22.81 41.16
CA ILE A 18 16.43 23.97 40.51
C ILE A 18 17.35 24.81 39.61
N ALA A 19 17.20 24.61 38.30
CA ALA A 19 17.28 25.62 37.21
C ALA A 19 16.49 25.02 36.03
N SER A 20 15.29 25.46 35.67
CA SER A 20 14.90 26.78 35.14
C SER A 20 15.77 27.19 33.94
N ASN A 21 15.29 26.92 32.73
CA ASN A 21 15.34 27.87 31.63
C ASN A 21 14.31 27.50 30.57
N GLY A 22 13.24 28.30 30.55
CA GLY A 22 12.37 28.41 29.40
C GLY A 22 13.03 29.21 28.30
N SER A 23 12.56 29.00 27.08
CA SER A 23 12.61 30.00 26.02
C SER A 23 11.38 29.78 25.17
N ALA A 24 10.36 30.60 25.44
CA ALA A 24 9.26 30.85 24.55
C ALA A 24 9.80 31.52 23.28
N SER A 25 9.30 31.12 22.13
CA SER A 25 9.35 31.91 20.91
C SER A 25 8.06 31.68 20.15
N ALA A 26 7.18 32.68 20.24
CA ALA A 26 6.00 32.81 19.44
C ALA A 26 6.40 33.28 18.03
N LEU A 27 5.86 32.66 16.99
CA LEU A 27 5.58 33.33 15.72
C LEU A 27 4.29 32.76 15.13
N SER A 28 3.30 33.64 15.11
CA SER A 28 2.00 33.56 14.44
C SER A 28 2.16 33.40 12.92
N GLY A 29 1.22 32.69 12.27
CA GLY A 29 1.22 32.57 10.81
C GLY A 29 0.07 31.74 10.25
N SER A 30 -1.13 32.27 10.38
CA SER A 30 -2.44 31.97 9.75
C SER A 30 -2.49 31.08 8.49
N GLY A 31 -3.48 30.19 8.45
CA GLY A 31 -3.98 29.49 7.26
C GLY A 31 -5.36 28.88 7.48
N LEU A 32 -6.37 29.74 7.62
CA LEU A 32 -7.79 29.37 7.77
C LEU A 32 -8.32 28.75 6.47
N LEU A 33 -8.88 27.53 6.57
CA LEU A 33 -9.76 26.94 5.56
C LEU A 33 -11.12 27.64 5.65
N ASN A 34 -11.41 28.50 4.67
CA ASN A 34 -12.72 29.11 4.53
C ASN A 34 -13.59 28.28 3.58
N SER A 35 -14.60 27.63 4.15
CA SER A 35 -15.73 27.05 3.43
C SER A 35 -16.60 28.18 2.91
N ASN A 36 -16.89 28.20 1.60
CA ASN A 36 -18.00 28.98 1.09
C ASN A 36 -18.92 28.11 0.23
N SER A 37 -20.15 27.99 0.72
CA SER A 37 -21.30 27.40 0.04
C SER A 37 -21.96 28.48 -0.81
N GLY A 38 -22.31 28.18 -2.05
CA GLY A 38 -22.98 29.12 -2.94
C GLY A 38 -23.22 28.60 -4.35
N ASN A 39 -24.36 27.92 -4.53
CA ASN A 39 -25.28 28.01 -5.66
C ASN A 39 -24.76 28.54 -7.01
N ASN A 40 -24.82 27.73 -8.08
CA ASN A 40 -25.85 27.83 -9.13
C ASN A 40 -25.45 27.14 -10.45
N ASN A 41 -26.51 26.62 -11.09
CA ASN A 41 -26.72 26.42 -12.53
C ASN A 41 -25.92 25.38 -13.31
N VAL A 42 -26.63 24.27 -13.53
CA VAL A 42 -26.60 23.47 -14.75
C VAL A 42 -26.87 24.38 -15.95
N ASN A 43 -25.97 24.40 -16.94
CA ASN A 43 -26.29 24.87 -18.27
C ASN A 43 -25.60 24.01 -19.34
N HIS A 44 -26.42 23.44 -20.23
CA HIS A 44 -26.02 22.83 -21.48
C HIS A 44 -25.40 23.89 -22.40
N GLY A 45 -24.33 23.53 -23.12
CA GLY A 45 -23.78 24.42 -24.15
C GLY A 45 -22.58 23.83 -24.86
N SER A 46 -22.85 23.17 -25.99
CA SER A 46 -21.90 22.85 -27.05
C SER A 46 -21.20 24.12 -27.57
N ASN A 47 -19.87 24.08 -27.71
CA ASN A 47 -19.11 24.67 -28.84
C ASN A 47 -17.59 24.58 -28.56
N GLY A 48 -16.96 23.52 -29.05
CA GLY A 48 -15.50 23.44 -29.15
C GLY A 48 -15.06 23.97 -30.50
N ASN A 49 -14.67 25.24 -30.56
CA ASN A 49 -13.95 25.83 -31.69
C ASN A 49 -12.46 25.87 -31.32
N LEU A 50 -11.68 24.89 -31.77
CA LEU A 50 -10.21 24.94 -31.72
C LEU A 50 -9.69 25.21 -33.13
N THR A 51 -9.48 26.49 -33.43
CA THR A 51 -8.55 26.95 -34.45
C THR A 51 -7.22 27.33 -33.79
N ASN A 52 -6.13 27.18 -34.55
CA ASN A 52 -4.74 27.58 -34.31
C ASN A 52 -3.81 26.59 -33.58
N ILE A 53 -3.14 25.75 -34.37
CA ILE A 53 -1.71 25.49 -34.20
C ILE A 53 -0.99 26.09 -35.42
N GLY A 54 -0.17 27.11 -35.15
CA GLY A 54 0.60 27.83 -36.15
C GLY A 54 1.75 27.00 -36.71
N VAL A 55 1.79 26.89 -38.04
CA VAL A 55 2.89 26.31 -38.81
C VAL A 55 3.92 27.41 -39.07
N GLY A 56 5.08 27.33 -38.41
CA GLY A 56 6.23 28.17 -38.71
C GLY A 56 6.90 27.73 -40.03
N HIS A 57 6.92 28.63 -41.01
CA HIS A 57 7.67 28.52 -42.26
C HIS A 57 9.10 29.04 -42.07
N ASN A 58 10.11 28.23 -42.43
CA ASN A 58 11.20 28.59 -43.36
C ASN A 58 12.28 27.49 -43.40
N ASN A 59 12.39 26.77 -44.52
CA ASN A 59 13.54 26.91 -45.43
C ASN A 59 13.44 25.99 -46.66
N ASN A 60 13.48 26.65 -47.81
CA ASN A 60 14.08 26.31 -49.11
C ASN A 60 14.51 24.86 -49.46
N ASN A 61 14.17 24.53 -50.72
CA ASN A 61 14.73 23.49 -51.59
C ASN A 61 14.27 22.04 -51.38
N HIS A 62 13.01 21.75 -51.72
CA HIS A 62 12.65 20.40 -52.19
C HIS A 62 11.51 20.34 -53.22
N ASN A 63 11.41 21.33 -54.12
CA ASN A 63 10.41 21.34 -55.20
C ASN A 63 10.82 20.56 -56.47
N ASN A 64 11.82 19.67 -56.41
CA ASN A 64 12.19 18.82 -57.56
C ASN A 64 11.90 17.32 -57.36
N SER A 65 11.29 16.90 -56.25
CA SER A 65 10.98 15.48 -56.01
C SER A 65 9.50 15.12 -56.13
N LEU A 66 8.57 16.08 -56.06
CA LEU A 66 7.13 15.80 -56.12
C LEU A 66 6.66 15.55 -57.57
N ASP A 67 7.31 16.17 -58.55
CA ASP A 67 7.03 15.94 -59.98
C ASP A 67 7.67 14.65 -60.53
N LYS A 68 8.62 14.05 -59.79
CA LYS A 68 9.24 12.76 -60.15
C LYS A 68 8.39 11.53 -59.77
N LEU A 69 7.25 11.76 -59.11
CA LEU A 69 6.23 10.75 -58.82
C LEU A 69 5.06 10.80 -59.81
N LYS A 70 5.21 11.47 -60.96
CA LYS A 70 4.37 11.16 -62.13
C LYS A 70 4.71 9.73 -62.54
N MET A 71 3.99 8.77 -61.96
CA MET A 71 3.90 7.40 -62.47
C MET A 71 3.78 7.52 -63.98
N ALA A 72 4.74 6.97 -64.72
CA ALA A 72 4.77 7.06 -66.17
C ALA A 72 3.36 6.70 -66.67
N GLU A 73 2.71 7.66 -67.35
CA GLU A 73 1.32 7.49 -67.79
C GLU A 73 1.20 6.29 -68.73
N ASN A 74 2.32 5.93 -69.38
CA ASN A 74 2.47 4.80 -70.26
C ASN A 74 3.56 3.84 -69.75
N CYS A 75 3.35 2.54 -69.98
CA CYS A 75 4.35 1.50 -69.78
C CYS A 75 5.54 1.71 -70.73
N MET A 76 6.76 1.68 -70.20
CA MET A 76 7.98 1.89 -70.99
C MET A 76 8.27 0.78 -72.00
N THR A 77 7.81 -0.45 -71.72
CA THR A 77 8.02 -1.61 -72.60
C THR A 77 7.00 -1.68 -73.73
N HIS A 78 5.73 -1.35 -73.42
CA HIS A 78 4.62 -1.55 -74.35
C HIS A 78 4.04 -0.24 -74.92
N ALA A 79 4.52 0.92 -74.47
CA ALA A 79 4.00 2.26 -74.78
C ALA A 79 2.48 2.45 -74.53
N MET A 80 1.83 1.51 -73.84
CA MET A 80 0.40 1.51 -73.51
C MET A 80 0.11 2.22 -72.19
N PRO A 81 -1.08 2.82 -72.01
CA PRO A 81 -1.41 3.52 -70.78
C PRO A 81 -1.50 2.58 -69.56
N ASN A 82 -0.98 3.06 -68.42
CA ASN A 82 -0.97 2.36 -67.14
C ASN A 82 -2.29 2.59 -66.38
N THR A 83 -3.35 1.93 -66.83
CA THR A 83 -4.72 2.10 -66.30
C THR A 83 -5.14 1.04 -65.28
N LEU A 84 -4.33 -0.01 -65.10
CA LEU A 84 -4.62 -1.15 -64.22
C LEU A 84 -3.72 -1.12 -62.97
N TRP A 85 -4.21 -1.64 -61.86
CA TRP A 85 -3.49 -1.78 -60.60
C TRP A 85 -3.50 -3.24 -60.15
N CYS A 86 -2.33 -3.78 -59.84
CA CYS A 86 -2.19 -5.11 -59.26
C CYS A 86 -2.14 -5.02 -57.73
N SER A 87 -3.13 -5.58 -57.03
CA SER A 87 -3.22 -5.54 -55.56
C SER A 87 -2.17 -6.39 -54.85
N VAL A 88 -1.59 -7.38 -55.53
CA VAL A 88 -0.54 -8.24 -54.97
C VAL A 88 0.83 -7.58 -55.09
N CYS A 89 1.12 -6.98 -56.24
CA CYS A 89 2.43 -6.36 -56.53
C CYS A 89 2.51 -4.89 -56.14
N ASN A 90 1.37 -4.24 -55.86
CA ASN A 90 1.27 -2.81 -55.53
C ASN A 90 1.88 -1.89 -56.60
N ILE A 91 1.63 -2.20 -57.87
CA ILE A 91 2.13 -1.42 -59.02
C ILE A 91 1.01 -1.15 -60.05
N LEU A 92 1.19 -0.07 -60.81
CA LEU A 92 0.40 0.19 -62.00
C LEU A 92 0.91 -0.63 -63.19
N LEU A 93 -0.02 -1.14 -63.98
CA LEU A 93 0.22 -1.97 -65.14
C LEU A 93 -0.54 -1.42 -66.35
N CYS A 94 0.03 -1.63 -67.53
CA CYS A 94 -0.74 -1.59 -68.76
C CYS A 94 -1.41 -2.95 -69.02
N ARG A 95 -2.34 -2.97 -69.97
CA ARG A 95 -3.04 -4.19 -70.42
C ARG A 95 -2.08 -5.36 -70.75
N ALA A 96 -0.97 -5.08 -71.44
CA ALA A 96 -0.04 -6.12 -71.87
C ALA A 96 0.72 -6.74 -70.67
N CYS A 97 1.17 -5.90 -69.72
CA CYS A 97 1.81 -6.38 -68.49
C CYS A 97 0.84 -7.20 -67.61
N ALA A 98 -0.43 -6.79 -67.51
CA ALA A 98 -1.43 -7.55 -66.76
C ALA A 98 -1.72 -8.95 -67.34
N ALA A 99 -1.48 -9.17 -68.64
CA ALA A 99 -1.69 -10.46 -69.30
C ALA A 99 -0.47 -11.40 -69.22
N THR A 100 0.66 -10.95 -68.68
CA THR A 100 1.85 -11.78 -68.48
C THR A 100 1.59 -12.85 -67.42
N GLU A 101 2.33 -13.96 -67.48
CA GLU A 101 2.18 -15.06 -66.51
C GLU A 101 2.39 -14.61 -65.07
N GLU A 102 3.23 -13.59 -64.84
CA GLU A 102 3.51 -13.02 -63.52
C GLU A 102 2.31 -12.32 -62.86
N HIS A 103 1.36 -11.81 -63.66
CA HIS A 103 0.21 -11.06 -63.15
C HIS A 103 -1.14 -11.71 -63.45
N ARG A 104 -1.15 -12.79 -64.24
CA ARG A 104 -2.37 -13.50 -64.67
C ARG A 104 -3.20 -14.06 -63.51
N THR A 105 -2.55 -14.41 -62.40
CA THR A 105 -3.21 -14.97 -61.20
C THR A 105 -3.47 -13.92 -60.11
N HIS A 106 -3.00 -12.68 -60.30
CA HIS A 106 -3.19 -11.62 -59.31
C HIS A 106 -4.55 -10.92 -59.50
N VAL A 107 -5.08 -10.37 -58.41
CA VAL A 107 -6.24 -9.48 -58.50
C VAL A 107 -5.79 -8.16 -59.10
N VAL A 108 -6.18 -7.93 -60.35
CA VAL A 108 -5.93 -6.70 -61.09
C VAL A 108 -7.24 -5.96 -61.28
N LYS A 109 -7.29 -4.70 -60.83
CA LYS A 109 -8.45 -3.81 -60.97
C LYS A 109 -8.08 -2.62 -61.83
N ASN A 110 -9.06 -1.85 -62.31
CA ASN A 110 -8.71 -0.55 -62.87
C ASN A 110 -8.23 0.41 -61.76
N LYS A 111 -7.52 1.47 -62.14
CA LYS A 111 -6.93 2.44 -61.20
C LYS A 111 -7.98 3.08 -60.27
N MET A 112 -9.19 3.34 -60.75
CA MET A 112 -10.26 3.97 -59.97
C MET A 112 -10.83 3.00 -58.92
N GLU A 113 -11.18 1.79 -59.34
CA GLU A 113 -11.67 0.71 -58.47
C GLU A 113 -10.64 0.31 -57.41
N ALA A 114 -9.35 0.27 -57.77
CA ALA A 114 -8.28 0.00 -56.82
C ALA A 114 -8.16 1.11 -55.78
N LYS A 115 -8.24 2.39 -56.19
CA LYS A 115 -8.24 3.53 -55.29
C LYS A 115 -9.44 3.49 -54.33
N GLU A 116 -10.64 3.18 -54.84
CA GLU A 116 -11.86 3.06 -54.03
C GLU A 116 -11.75 1.90 -53.02
N SER A 117 -11.23 0.75 -53.47
CA SER A 117 -10.98 -0.42 -52.60
C SER A 117 -10.00 -0.08 -51.48
N LEU A 118 -8.84 0.51 -51.81
CA LEU A 118 -7.85 0.93 -50.82
C LEU A 118 -8.41 1.99 -49.87
N HIS A 119 -9.20 2.94 -50.38
CA HIS A 119 -9.86 3.93 -49.55
C HIS A 119 -10.83 3.28 -48.55
N ALA A 120 -11.61 2.28 -48.98
CA ALA A 120 -12.50 1.53 -48.11
C ALA A 120 -11.72 0.74 -47.04
N ASP A 121 -10.62 0.07 -47.41
CA ASP A 121 -9.78 -0.68 -46.49
C ASP A 121 -9.12 0.24 -45.45
N ILE A 122 -8.55 1.37 -45.89
CA ILE A 122 -7.98 2.38 -44.99
C ILE A 122 -9.06 2.93 -44.04
N SER A 123 -10.25 3.23 -44.56
CA SER A 123 -11.36 3.74 -43.75
C SER A 123 -11.79 2.73 -42.68
N LYS A 124 -11.81 1.43 -43.03
CA LYS A 124 -12.12 0.34 -42.11
C LYS A 124 -11.06 0.20 -41.02
N GLU A 125 -9.78 0.24 -41.39
CA GLU A 125 -8.67 0.18 -40.43
C GLU A 125 -8.67 1.39 -39.49
N LEU A 126 -8.92 2.60 -40.01
CA LEU A 126 -9.04 3.80 -39.18
C LEU A 126 -10.18 3.68 -38.16
N LEU A 127 -11.34 3.16 -38.56
CA LEU A 127 -12.44 2.89 -37.64
C LEU A 127 -12.07 1.83 -36.59
N GLY A 128 -11.35 0.78 -37.00
CA GLY A 128 -10.83 -0.25 -36.10
C GLY A 128 -9.87 0.34 -35.05
N MET A 129 -8.89 1.11 -35.51
CA MET A 129 -7.92 1.80 -34.64
C MET A 129 -8.61 2.78 -33.68
N GLN A 130 -9.60 3.54 -34.15
CA GLN A 130 -10.35 4.46 -33.30
C GLN A 130 -11.10 3.72 -32.19
N LYS A 131 -11.68 2.55 -32.50
CA LYS A 131 -12.33 1.70 -31.51
C LYS A 131 -11.32 1.21 -30.47
N THR A 132 -10.19 0.63 -30.90
CA THR A 132 -9.16 0.15 -29.99
C THR A 132 -8.59 1.27 -29.12
N LEU A 133 -8.41 2.48 -29.68
CA LEU A 133 -7.99 3.66 -28.92
C LEU A 133 -8.98 4.00 -27.80
N ASN A 134 -10.28 4.01 -28.10
CA ASN A 134 -11.32 4.24 -27.10
C ASN A 134 -11.30 3.15 -26.02
N ASP A 135 -11.13 1.87 -26.40
CA ASP A 135 -11.05 0.76 -25.45
C ASP A 135 -9.83 0.92 -24.51
N VAL A 136 -8.67 1.30 -25.05
CA VAL A 136 -7.47 1.60 -24.24
C VAL A 136 -7.71 2.77 -23.30
N GLN A 137 -8.34 3.86 -23.76
CA GLN A 137 -8.69 4.99 -22.91
C GLN A 137 -9.61 4.56 -21.75
N HIS A 138 -10.61 3.72 -22.01
CA HIS A 138 -11.46 3.16 -20.97
C HIS A 138 -10.70 2.27 -19.98
N LEU A 139 -9.74 1.46 -20.44
CA LEU A 139 -8.91 0.63 -19.55
C LEU A 139 -8.02 1.47 -18.64
N VAL A 140 -7.42 2.55 -19.16
CA VAL A 140 -6.60 3.48 -18.37
C VAL A 140 -7.45 4.14 -17.26
N LEU A 141 -8.67 4.56 -17.58
CA LEU A 141 -9.60 5.11 -16.58
C LEU A 141 -9.96 4.07 -15.50
N LYS A 142 -10.27 2.83 -15.90
CA LYS A 142 -10.54 1.74 -14.93
C LYS A 142 -9.35 1.46 -14.00
N GLN A 143 -8.12 1.47 -14.52
CA GLN A 143 -6.92 1.29 -13.71
C GLN A 143 -6.75 2.45 -12.72
N ARG A 144 -6.97 3.69 -13.16
CA ARG A 144 -6.94 4.87 -12.29
C ARG A 144 -7.98 4.76 -11.16
N ASP A 145 -9.21 4.37 -11.48
CA ASP A 145 -10.28 4.22 -10.48
C ASP A 145 -9.96 3.15 -9.44
N PHE A 146 -9.33 2.04 -9.87
CA PHE A 146 -8.86 1.02 -8.95
C PHE A 146 -7.76 1.56 -8.02
N LEU A 147 -6.77 2.29 -8.54
CA LEU A 147 -5.71 2.90 -7.73
C LEU A 147 -6.27 3.93 -6.73
N LEU A 148 -7.29 4.70 -7.11
CA LEU A 148 -7.98 5.62 -6.21
C LEU A 148 -8.64 4.88 -5.03
N LYS A 149 -9.27 3.72 -5.28
CA LYS A 149 -9.85 2.87 -4.20
C LYS A 149 -8.78 2.32 -3.26
N ILE A 150 -7.62 1.92 -3.78
CA ILE A 150 -6.49 1.48 -2.95
C ILE A 150 -6.01 2.65 -2.08
N LEU A 151 -5.85 3.85 -2.66
CA LEU A 151 -5.44 5.04 -1.92
C LEU A 151 -6.42 5.40 -0.80
N GLU A 152 -7.72 5.37 -1.08
CA GLU A 152 -8.77 5.60 -0.09
C GLU A 152 -8.66 4.58 1.06
N SER A 153 -8.54 3.29 0.73
CA SER A 153 -8.41 2.22 1.73
C SER A 153 -7.17 2.38 2.60
N CYS A 154 -6.02 2.71 2.00
CA CYS A 154 -4.78 2.99 2.73
C CYS A 154 -4.91 4.23 3.63
N THR A 155 -5.63 5.26 3.19
CA THR A 155 -5.87 6.47 3.98
C THR A 155 -6.76 6.16 5.19
N THR A 156 -7.84 5.40 5.00
CA THR A 156 -8.69 4.93 6.11
C THR A 156 -7.89 4.10 7.11
N LEU A 157 -7.07 3.16 6.63
CA LEU A 157 -6.23 2.33 7.47
C LEU A 157 -5.21 3.16 8.25
N LYS A 158 -4.58 4.15 7.61
CA LYS A 158 -3.68 5.11 8.27
C LYS A 158 -4.40 5.83 9.40
N THR A 159 -5.58 6.38 9.16
CA THR A 159 -6.37 7.08 10.18
C THR A 159 -6.76 6.16 11.33
N GLN A 160 -7.11 4.90 11.05
CA GLN A 160 -7.39 3.90 12.09
C GLN A 160 -6.15 3.66 12.96
N ILE A 161 -4.99 3.43 12.36
CA ILE A 161 -3.72 3.24 13.08
C ILE A 161 -3.36 4.49 13.90
N GLU A 162 -3.50 5.70 13.33
CA GLU A 162 -3.26 6.95 14.06
C GLU A 162 -4.19 7.10 15.27
N THR A 163 -5.47 6.73 15.09
CA THR A 163 -6.47 6.74 16.17
C THR A 163 -6.11 5.71 17.25
N GLU A 164 -5.70 4.51 16.87
CA GLU A 164 -5.23 3.49 17.80
C GLU A 164 -3.99 3.95 18.55
N LEU A 165 -3.02 4.59 17.89
CA LEU A 165 -1.81 5.12 18.53
C LEU A 165 -2.13 6.24 19.53
N LEU A 166 -3.07 7.13 19.21
CA LEU A 166 -3.52 8.18 20.12
C LEU A 166 -4.31 7.60 21.30
N ASN A 167 -5.14 6.59 21.06
CA ASN A 167 -5.99 5.95 22.07
C ASN A 167 -5.31 4.78 22.77
N HIS A 168 -4.07 4.44 22.44
CA HIS A 168 -3.37 3.32 23.07
C HIS A 168 -3.09 3.70 24.52
N MET A 169 -4.00 3.28 25.41
CA MET A 169 -3.93 3.52 26.85
C MET A 169 -3.48 2.28 27.66
N PRO A 170 -2.38 1.58 27.33
CA PRO A 170 -1.73 0.71 28.33
C PRO A 170 -1.43 1.47 29.62
N THR A 171 -1.19 2.78 29.52
CA THR A 171 -0.83 3.65 30.65
C THR A 171 -1.91 3.75 31.72
N LEU A 172 -3.20 3.80 31.36
CA LEU A 172 -4.28 3.90 32.36
C LEU A 172 -4.41 2.62 33.18
N GLU A 173 -4.49 1.47 32.50
CA GLU A 173 -4.60 0.17 33.18
C GLU A 173 -3.36 -0.13 34.05
N ILE A 174 -2.15 0.18 33.56
CA ILE A 174 -0.93 0.03 34.35
C ILE A 174 -0.94 0.95 35.58
N THR A 175 -1.45 2.18 35.44
CA THR A 175 -1.56 3.13 36.56
C THR A 175 -2.53 2.60 37.61
N GLU A 176 -3.70 2.10 37.20
CA GLU A 176 -4.67 1.47 38.11
C GLU A 176 -4.07 0.26 38.84
N ILE A 177 -3.36 -0.62 38.13
CA ILE A 177 -2.68 -1.78 38.75
C ILE A 177 -1.64 -1.31 39.78
N ARG A 178 -0.84 -0.28 39.46
CA ARG A 178 0.14 0.30 40.39
C ARG A 178 -0.53 0.90 41.62
N GLU A 179 -1.63 1.61 41.45
CA GLU A 179 -2.42 2.15 42.56
C GLU A 179 -3.00 1.05 43.45
N ASN A 180 -3.55 -0.01 42.86
CA ASN A 180 -4.08 -1.15 43.60
C ASN A 180 -2.98 -1.87 44.39
N LEU A 181 -1.79 -2.05 43.80
CA LEU A 181 -0.63 -2.60 44.50
C LEU A 181 -0.15 -1.68 45.64
N CYS A 182 -0.16 -0.36 45.43
CA CYS A 182 0.19 0.61 46.47
C CYS A 182 -0.80 0.55 47.64
N LYS A 183 -2.10 0.55 47.36
CA LYS A 183 -3.17 0.39 48.37
C LYS A 183 -3.01 -0.92 49.14
N ALA A 184 -2.75 -2.03 48.44
CA ALA A 184 -2.56 -3.33 49.08
C ALA A 184 -1.31 -3.37 49.97
N ARG A 185 -0.22 -2.70 49.58
CA ARG A 185 1.00 -2.56 50.40
C ARG A 185 0.72 -1.75 51.66
N LEU A 186 -0.03 -0.65 51.58
CA LEU A 186 -0.44 0.11 52.75
C LEU A 186 -1.30 -0.71 53.72
N CYS A 187 -2.24 -1.50 53.19
CA CYS A 187 -3.05 -2.42 54.00
C CYS A 187 -2.20 -3.50 54.68
N LEU A 188 -1.14 -3.97 54.03
CA LEU A 188 -0.19 -4.91 54.59
C LEU A 188 0.61 -4.29 55.76
N ASP A 189 1.03 -3.03 55.65
CA ASP A 189 1.79 -2.32 56.69
C ASP A 189 1.00 -2.11 58.00
N ILE A 190 -0.33 -2.15 57.94
CA ILE A 190 -1.22 -2.05 59.11
C ILE A 190 -1.88 -3.37 59.49
N LEU A 191 -1.46 -4.49 58.88
CA LEU A 191 -2.13 -5.78 59.03
C LEU A 191 -2.10 -6.30 60.46
N ASP A 192 -1.03 -6.00 61.22
CA ASP A 192 -0.89 -6.36 62.64
C ASP A 192 -1.96 -5.73 63.53
N LYS A 193 -2.64 -4.68 63.04
CA LYS A 193 -3.73 -3.98 63.72
C LYS A 193 -5.11 -4.39 63.21
N GLN A 194 -5.18 -5.29 62.23
CA GLN A 194 -6.40 -5.73 61.57
C GLN A 194 -6.85 -7.12 62.05
N THR A 195 -8.11 -7.43 61.81
CA THR A 195 -8.68 -8.73 62.08
C THR A 195 -8.29 -9.77 61.02
N PRO A 196 -8.25 -11.08 61.34
CA PRO A 196 -7.99 -12.13 60.36
C PRO A 196 -8.94 -12.10 59.14
N ALA A 197 -10.18 -11.65 59.32
CA ALA A 197 -11.16 -11.51 58.23
C ALA A 197 -10.73 -10.45 57.20
N GLU A 198 -10.16 -9.33 57.66
CA GLU A 198 -9.64 -8.27 56.79
C GLU A 198 -8.38 -8.73 56.04
N ALA A 199 -7.52 -9.51 56.71
CA ALA A 199 -6.34 -10.12 56.08
C ALA A 199 -6.73 -11.08 54.94
N VAL A 200 -7.75 -11.92 55.13
CA VAL A 200 -8.27 -12.80 54.08
C VAL A 200 -8.85 -11.98 52.91
N LYS A 201 -9.58 -10.90 53.20
CA LYS A 201 -10.12 -10.00 52.16
C LYS A 201 -9.02 -9.31 51.34
N LEU A 202 -7.93 -8.89 51.99
CA LEU A 202 -6.76 -8.34 51.31
C LEU A 202 -6.10 -9.40 50.42
N TYR A 203 -5.92 -10.63 50.93
CA TYR A 203 -5.36 -11.73 50.16
C TYR A 203 -6.18 -12.09 48.94
N THR A 204 -7.51 -12.20 49.05
CA THR A 204 -8.38 -12.51 47.90
C THR A 204 -8.35 -11.42 46.85
N THR A 205 -8.33 -10.15 47.27
CA THR A 205 -8.20 -8.99 46.37
C THR A 205 -6.86 -9.02 45.62
N LEU A 206 -5.75 -9.22 46.34
CA LEU A 206 -4.41 -9.34 45.74
C LEU A 206 -4.31 -10.54 44.79
N HIS A 207 -4.92 -11.67 45.16
CA HIS A 207 -4.94 -12.86 44.31
C HIS A 207 -5.70 -12.59 43.01
N ALA A 208 -6.86 -11.94 43.08
CA ALA A 208 -7.63 -11.55 41.89
C ALA A 208 -6.85 -10.57 40.99
N GLU A 209 -6.24 -9.53 41.58
CA GLU A 209 -5.41 -8.58 40.82
C GLU A 209 -4.17 -9.25 40.20
N LYS A 210 -3.55 -10.21 40.89
CA LYS A 210 -2.46 -11.01 40.32
C LYS A 210 -2.92 -11.79 39.09
N GLN A 211 -4.08 -12.46 39.16
CA GLN A 211 -4.61 -13.20 37.99
C GLN A 211 -4.92 -12.24 36.84
N ARG A 212 -5.54 -11.09 37.13
CA ARG A 212 -5.82 -10.05 36.12
C ARG A 212 -4.54 -9.56 35.44
N LEU A 213 -3.50 -9.27 36.21
CA LEU A 213 -2.19 -8.86 35.70
C LEU A 213 -1.52 -9.95 34.87
N MET A 214 -1.59 -11.22 35.30
CA MET A 214 -1.05 -12.34 34.54
C MET A 214 -1.75 -12.48 33.19
N THR A 215 -3.08 -12.45 33.13
CA THR A 215 -3.81 -12.49 31.86
C THR A 215 -3.38 -11.35 30.94
N LYS A 216 -3.28 -10.12 31.47
CA LYS A 216 -2.84 -8.96 30.67
C LYS A 216 -1.42 -9.13 30.13
N TYR A 217 -0.51 -9.65 30.95
CA TYR A 217 0.85 -9.95 30.53
C TYR A 217 0.87 -10.96 29.37
N GLN A 218 0.07 -12.03 29.46
CA GLN A 218 0.00 -13.05 28.40
C GLN A 218 -0.52 -12.47 27.08
N GLU A 219 -1.56 -11.63 27.13
CA GLU A 219 -2.11 -10.94 25.97
C GLU A 219 -1.08 -10.01 25.31
N MET A 220 -0.42 -9.16 26.11
CA MET A 220 0.60 -8.25 25.60
C MET A 220 1.81 -8.98 25.03
N PHE A 221 2.25 -10.05 25.69
CA PHE A 221 3.35 -10.89 25.19
C PHE A 221 3.02 -11.47 23.82
N LEU A 222 1.83 -12.04 23.67
CA LEU A 222 1.37 -12.63 22.40
C LEU A 222 1.32 -11.57 21.30
N GLN A 223 0.79 -10.39 21.61
CA GLN A 223 0.72 -9.27 20.68
C GLN A 223 2.10 -8.83 20.22
N CYS A 224 3.04 -8.58 21.15
CA CYS A 224 4.40 -8.17 20.80
C CYS A 224 5.11 -9.22 19.93
N LYS A 225 4.94 -10.51 20.23
CA LYS A 225 5.54 -11.58 19.43
C LYS A 225 4.93 -11.70 18.03
N LEU A 226 3.63 -11.48 17.90
CA LEU A 226 2.98 -11.39 16.60
C LEU A 226 3.50 -10.18 15.81
N ASP A 227 3.64 -9.01 16.44
CA ASP A 227 4.20 -7.81 15.81
C ASP A 227 5.65 -8.02 15.36
N ASP A 228 6.47 -8.71 16.16
CA ASP A 228 7.84 -9.09 15.79
C ASP A 228 7.84 -10.05 14.59
N MET A 229 6.92 -11.01 14.54
CA MET A 229 6.78 -11.88 13.37
C MET A 229 6.37 -11.10 12.12
N ILE A 230 5.36 -10.22 12.23
CA ILE A 230 4.89 -9.37 11.11
C ILE A 230 6.05 -8.54 10.56
N ARG A 231 6.86 -7.97 11.46
CA ARG A 231 8.02 -7.13 11.10
C ARG A 231 9.14 -7.89 10.41
N ASN A 232 9.40 -9.13 10.83
CA ASN A 232 10.60 -9.87 10.42
C ASN A 232 10.31 -10.99 9.40
N CYS A 233 9.05 -11.26 9.06
CA CYS A 233 8.70 -12.29 8.10
C CYS A 233 8.98 -11.83 6.66
N GLY A 234 9.78 -12.62 5.93
CA GLY A 234 10.12 -12.37 4.53
C GLY A 234 9.05 -12.83 3.52
N TYR A 235 7.90 -13.33 3.98
CA TYR A 235 6.82 -13.82 3.14
C TYR A 235 5.44 -13.47 3.71
N VAL A 236 4.41 -13.61 2.87
CA VAL A 236 3.02 -13.26 3.23
C VAL A 236 2.44 -14.34 4.15
N PHE A 237 1.81 -13.93 5.24
CA PHE A 237 1.13 -14.84 6.15
C PHE A 237 -0.05 -15.54 5.50
N ASP A 238 -0.29 -16.78 5.93
CA ASP A 238 -1.58 -17.43 5.78
C ASP A 238 -2.20 -17.69 7.17
N PHE A 239 -3.47 -18.07 7.20
CA PHE A 239 -4.19 -18.25 8.46
C PHE A 239 -3.70 -19.46 9.26
N GLU A 240 -3.21 -20.52 8.59
CA GLU A 240 -2.70 -21.70 9.28
C GLU A 240 -1.37 -21.39 9.98
N LEU A 241 -0.50 -20.61 9.34
CA LEU A 241 0.74 -20.12 9.92
C LEU A 241 0.47 -19.26 11.16
N ILE A 242 -0.46 -18.30 11.08
CA ILE A 242 -0.84 -17.46 12.23
C ILE A 242 -1.37 -18.35 13.35
N LYS A 243 -2.26 -19.28 13.05
CA LYS A 243 -2.84 -20.20 14.05
C LYS A 243 -1.77 -21.06 14.73
N GLN A 244 -0.89 -21.68 13.96
CA GLN A 244 0.21 -22.47 14.48
C GLN A 244 1.14 -21.63 15.35
N ALA A 245 1.46 -20.41 14.91
CA ALA A 245 2.30 -19.48 15.65
C ALA A 245 1.68 -19.08 16.99
N LEU A 246 0.38 -18.75 17.02
CA LEU A 246 -0.34 -18.41 18.25
C LEU A 246 -0.38 -19.58 19.23
N VAL A 247 -0.59 -20.82 18.76
CA VAL A 247 -0.58 -22.01 19.62
C VAL A 247 0.81 -22.22 20.24
N GLN A 248 1.88 -22.08 19.44
CA GLN A 248 3.24 -22.23 19.94
C GLN A 248 3.62 -21.12 20.92
N MET A 249 3.25 -19.86 20.64
CA MET A 249 3.44 -18.73 21.54
C MET A 249 2.71 -18.94 22.87
N HIS A 250 1.45 -19.36 22.82
CA HIS A 250 0.65 -19.63 24.01
C HIS A 250 1.29 -20.73 24.89
N ASN A 251 1.77 -21.82 24.28
CA ASN A 251 2.46 -22.88 25.00
C ASN A 251 3.80 -22.41 25.61
N CYS A 252 4.52 -21.51 24.93
CA CYS A 252 5.74 -20.90 25.44
C CYS A 252 5.48 -20.07 26.71
N VAL A 253 4.41 -19.27 26.68
CA VAL A 253 3.98 -18.44 27.81
C VAL A 253 3.59 -19.28 29.04
N LEU A 254 2.83 -20.37 28.84
CA LEU A 254 2.44 -21.26 29.93
C LEU A 254 3.63 -21.98 30.60
N ASN A 255 4.68 -22.24 29.83
CA ASN A 255 5.89 -22.91 30.31
C ASN A 255 6.92 -21.95 30.92
N GLY A 256 6.59 -20.67 31.12
CA GLY A 256 7.48 -19.67 31.71
C GLY A 256 8.63 -19.26 30.79
N GLY A 257 8.45 -19.35 29.48
CA GLY A 257 9.48 -18.99 28.50
C GLY A 257 9.90 -17.52 28.58
N ASN A 258 11.21 -17.26 28.58
CA ASN A 258 11.76 -15.91 28.57
C ASN A 258 11.63 -15.26 27.18
N LEU A 259 11.44 -13.93 27.16
CA LEU A 259 11.21 -13.10 25.96
C LEU A 259 12.31 -13.30 24.89
N ASP A 260 13.53 -13.60 25.33
CA ASP A 260 14.73 -13.64 24.49
C ASP A 260 14.85 -14.93 23.65
N ASN A 261 14.14 -16.00 24.02
CA ASN A 261 14.34 -17.32 23.40
C ASN A 261 13.29 -17.68 22.32
N PHE A 262 12.23 -16.88 22.19
CA PHE A 262 11.20 -17.07 21.16
C PHE A 262 11.47 -16.13 19.99
N GLY A 263 12.41 -16.52 19.12
CA GLY A 263 12.64 -15.88 17.83
C GLY A 263 11.75 -16.46 16.74
N VAL A 264 11.52 -15.70 15.67
CA VAL A 264 10.76 -16.13 14.46
C VAL A 264 11.24 -17.49 13.92
N GLY A 265 12.53 -17.80 14.06
CA GLY A 265 13.12 -19.10 13.69
C GLY A 265 12.66 -20.30 14.52
N SER A 266 12.14 -20.09 15.74
CA SER A 266 11.59 -21.16 16.59
C SER A 266 10.17 -21.56 16.17
N VAL A 267 9.42 -20.64 15.56
CA VAL A 267 8.00 -20.86 15.21
C VAL A 267 7.84 -21.54 13.87
N ILE A 268 8.74 -21.21 12.94
CA ILE A 268 8.69 -21.61 11.53
C ILE A 268 9.62 -22.81 11.25
N GLY A 269 10.15 -23.47 12.28
CA GLY A 269 10.88 -24.73 12.13
C GLY A 269 12.02 -24.68 11.10
N GLY A 270 13.20 -24.19 11.49
CA GLY A 270 14.44 -24.48 10.75
C GLY A 270 14.83 -23.48 9.66
N LEU A 271 14.22 -22.30 9.58
CA LEU A 271 14.74 -21.20 8.76
C LEU A 271 15.72 -20.34 9.55
N ASN A 272 16.86 -20.94 9.94
CA ASN A 272 18.06 -20.24 10.45
C ASN A 272 18.73 -19.34 9.39
N GLY A 273 17.97 -18.76 8.46
CA GLY A 273 18.50 -18.02 7.31
C GLY A 273 17.71 -16.80 6.86
N ILE A 274 16.61 -16.41 7.52
CA ILE A 274 15.79 -15.25 7.10
C ILE A 274 15.68 -14.16 8.18
N THR A 275 16.46 -14.24 9.26
CA THR A 275 16.86 -13.01 9.97
C THR A 275 17.92 -12.32 9.11
N ALA A 276 17.52 -11.81 7.95
CA ALA A 276 18.33 -10.90 7.17
C ALA A 276 18.46 -9.62 8.01
N ALA A 277 19.52 -9.57 8.80
CA ALA A 277 20.05 -8.34 9.34
C ALA A 277 20.17 -7.32 8.20
N GLY A 278 19.34 -6.28 8.23
CA GLY A 278 19.73 -4.97 7.74
C GLY A 278 19.34 -4.50 6.33
N SER A 279 18.34 -5.05 5.62
CA SER A 279 18.01 -4.46 4.30
C SER A 279 16.50 -4.35 4.02
N HIS A 280 15.99 -3.13 4.14
CA HIS A 280 14.73 -2.64 3.57
C HIS A 280 13.53 -3.60 3.66
N GLN A 281 12.84 -3.58 4.81
CA GLN A 281 11.54 -4.25 4.93
C GLN A 281 10.59 -3.70 3.87
N ASN A 282 10.09 -4.59 2.99
CA ASN A 282 9.15 -4.21 1.94
C ASN A 282 7.86 -3.69 2.60
N PRO A 283 7.50 -2.39 2.45
CA PRO A 283 6.35 -1.82 3.15
C PRO A 283 5.03 -2.47 2.74
N ILE A 284 4.95 -3.00 1.51
CA ILE A 284 3.79 -3.75 1.03
C ILE A 284 3.66 -5.06 1.81
N LEU A 285 4.77 -5.75 2.06
CA LEU A 285 4.78 -7.01 2.79
C LEU A 285 4.39 -6.82 4.25
N LEU A 286 4.97 -5.81 4.90
CA LEU A 286 4.61 -5.42 6.27
C LEU A 286 3.10 -5.13 6.37
N LEU A 287 2.58 -4.30 5.45
CA LEU A 287 1.17 -3.93 5.44
C LEU A 287 0.26 -5.13 5.15
N ALA A 288 0.65 -6.01 4.22
CA ALA A 288 -0.09 -7.22 3.92
C ALA A 288 -0.18 -8.13 5.15
N ASN A 289 0.94 -8.39 5.82
CA ASN A 289 0.99 -9.23 7.01
C ASN A 289 0.20 -8.62 8.18
N TYR A 290 0.25 -7.30 8.34
CA TYR A 290 -0.58 -6.59 9.31
C TYR A 290 -2.07 -6.78 9.00
N CYS A 291 -2.51 -6.50 7.76
CA CYS A 291 -3.90 -6.64 7.35
C CYS A 291 -4.41 -8.09 7.50
N ILE A 292 -3.61 -9.09 7.13
CA ILE A 292 -3.99 -10.51 7.27
C ILE A 292 -4.15 -10.87 8.75
N SER A 293 -3.25 -10.39 9.61
CA SER A 293 -3.33 -10.63 11.06
C SER A 293 -4.58 -9.98 11.66
N GLN A 294 -4.93 -8.76 11.23
CA GLN A 294 -6.15 -8.08 11.65
C GLN A 294 -7.42 -8.81 11.19
N LEU A 295 -7.43 -9.31 9.95
CA LEU A 295 -8.54 -10.11 9.42
C LEU A 295 -8.71 -11.42 10.19
N TYR A 296 -7.62 -12.12 10.50
CA TYR A 296 -7.64 -13.34 11.30
C TYR A 296 -8.24 -13.09 12.69
N SER A 297 -7.77 -12.05 13.39
CA SER A 297 -8.28 -11.67 14.71
C SER A 297 -9.79 -11.38 14.67
N ARG A 298 -10.26 -10.65 13.66
CA ARG A 298 -11.69 -10.37 13.47
C ARG A 298 -12.50 -11.64 13.20
N GLN A 299 -11.99 -12.55 12.38
CA GLN A 299 -12.67 -13.81 12.09
C GLN A 299 -12.80 -14.67 13.35
N MET A 300 -11.75 -14.74 14.18
CA MET A 300 -11.78 -15.48 15.43
C MET A 300 -12.79 -14.93 16.43
N LEU A 301 -12.92 -13.59 16.52
CA LEU A 301 -13.94 -12.96 17.35
C LEU A 301 -15.36 -13.30 16.90
N LEU A 302 -15.61 -13.26 15.58
CA LEU A 302 -16.93 -13.63 15.02
C LEU A 302 -17.28 -15.09 15.30
N LEU A 303 -16.32 -16.01 15.19
CA LEU A 303 -16.53 -17.43 15.48
C LEU A 303 -16.85 -17.68 16.96
N LYS A 304 -16.16 -16.99 17.89
CA LYS A 304 -16.49 -17.06 19.32
C LYS A 304 -17.91 -16.56 19.61
N GLN A 305 -18.32 -15.47 18.97
CA GLN A 305 -19.67 -14.91 19.14
C GLN A 305 -20.76 -15.88 18.64
N GLN A 306 -20.53 -16.58 17.53
CA GLN A 306 -21.47 -17.58 17.02
C GLN A 306 -21.60 -18.79 17.96
N GLN A 307 -20.50 -19.26 18.55
CA GLN A 307 -20.54 -20.37 19.50
C GLN A 307 -21.31 -20.03 20.79
N GLN A 308 -21.21 -18.78 21.27
CA GLN A 308 -21.96 -18.30 22.44
C GLN A 308 -23.46 -18.13 22.18
N GLN A 309 -23.90 -17.99 20.94
CA GLN A 309 -25.32 -17.91 20.59
C GLN A 309 -25.97 -19.29 20.41
N GLN A 310 -25.18 -20.37 20.37
CA GLN A 310 -25.66 -21.75 20.20
C GLN A 310 -25.67 -22.55 21.52
N GLN A 311 -25.28 -21.95 22.64
CA GLN A 311 -25.39 -22.50 23.99
C GLN A 311 -26.46 -21.76 24.78
#